data_AF-A0A2U2EG20-F1
#
_entry.id   AF-A0A2U2EG20-F1
#
_cell.length_a   1.000
_cell.length_b   1.000
_cell.length_c   1.000
_cell.angle_alpha   90.00
_cell.angle_beta   90.00
_cell.angle_gamma   90.00
#
_symmetry.space_group_name_H-M   'P 1'
#
loop_
_entity.id
_entity.type
_entity.pdbx_description
1 polymer ?
#
loop_
_entity_poly.entity_id
_entity_poly.type
_entity_poly.pdbx_seq_one_letter_code
_entity_poly.pdbx_strand_id
1 'polypeptide(L)'
;MRIENGYLQQSMLCSKNNRNVVGNFSDAINKAQECINNKISTRDSYVNSTDYSNFGIYTQNSISQDIELPIETERYKIEDATYVNGVAAYEIVDKQTGKDFYIREDQLAIQRDEKTGMEFLINMDQPFSYNVTMTSELKNLLNDLSDKRNIDIKEIPLQGGLVVNRDPKTGLNYLSIKGNEAQGVSVIITSDKDIETLNKLADEFQKYPVSSQRSTAGLYALLEISGNLKREKDGFTFLTPNGVTYIPYDGDSSKAWEIDMSGSCYATARKCLAAENDCADISTWTKNLKGIKIYYGDNYGTTQKNNAYKVDDLGRYYMFA
;
A
#
# COMPACT_ATOMS: atom_id res chain seq x y z
N MET A 1 -35.85 28.30 23.40
CA MET A 1 -36.21 27.27 22.41
C MET A 1 -35.95 27.85 21.03
N ARG A 2 -35.16 27.12 20.23
CA ARG A 2 -34.73 27.35 18.83
C ARG A 2 -33.73 28.47 18.51
N ILE A 3 -32.50 28.00 18.32
CA ILE A 3 -31.47 28.46 17.37
C ILE A 3 -32.02 28.29 15.95
N GLU A 4 -31.71 29.21 15.03
CA GLU A 4 -31.52 28.90 13.61
C GLU A 4 -30.49 29.85 12.99
N ASN A 5 -29.56 29.25 12.25
CA ASN A 5 -28.28 29.77 11.81
C ASN A 5 -28.40 30.67 10.58
N GLY A 6 -27.43 31.56 10.47
CA GLY A 6 -27.28 32.55 9.41
C GLY A 6 -26.99 31.95 8.04
N TYR A 7 -27.57 32.60 7.04
CA TYR A 7 -27.06 32.67 5.68
C TYR A 7 -25.71 33.38 5.65
N LEU A 8 -24.79 32.94 4.78
CA LEU A 8 -24.13 33.80 3.78
C LEU A 8 -23.34 32.96 2.77
N GLN A 9 -23.66 33.17 1.49
CA GLN A 9 -22.84 32.85 0.34
C GLN A 9 -21.62 33.79 0.24
N GLN A 10 -20.65 33.34 -0.57
CA GLN A 10 -19.84 34.08 -1.54
C GLN A 10 -18.32 34.20 -1.32
N SER A 11 -17.62 33.47 -2.21
CA SER A 11 -16.54 33.90 -3.11
C SER A 11 -15.12 34.15 -2.61
N MET A 12 -14.22 33.54 -3.40
CA MET A 12 -12.91 34.04 -3.83
C MET A 12 -11.94 34.48 -2.75
N LEU A 13 -10.94 33.62 -2.49
CA LEU A 13 -9.56 34.05 -2.36
C LEU A 13 -8.65 32.95 -2.90
N CYS A 14 -8.39 33.02 -4.21
CA CYS A 14 -7.08 32.65 -4.73
C CYS A 14 -6.04 33.53 -4.03
N SER A 15 -5.41 33.02 -2.97
CA SER A 15 -4.13 33.55 -2.52
C SER A 15 -3.01 32.64 -3.03
N LYS A 16 -2.30 33.15 -4.03
CA LYS A 16 -0.98 32.68 -4.46
C LYS A 16 -0.10 32.40 -3.24
N ASN A 17 0.34 31.15 -3.12
CA ASN A 17 1.67 30.82 -2.63
C ASN A 17 2.22 29.70 -3.51
N ASN A 18 2.79 30.11 -4.65
CA ASN A 18 3.76 29.31 -5.38
C ASN A 18 5.01 29.16 -4.50
N ARG A 19 5.06 28.10 -3.71
CA ARG A 19 6.28 27.48 -3.22
C ARG A 19 6.07 25.96 -3.28
N ASN A 20 6.67 25.34 -4.29
CA ASN A 20 6.93 23.90 -4.45
C ASN A 20 6.05 22.97 -3.58
N VAL A 21 4.82 22.73 -4.01
CA VAL A 21 3.96 21.71 -3.39
C VAL A 21 4.39 20.35 -3.96
N VAL A 22 5.36 19.72 -3.30
CA VAL A 22 5.54 18.27 -3.38
C VAL A 22 4.33 17.68 -2.68
N GLY A 23 3.29 17.34 -3.46
CA GLY A 23 2.10 16.72 -2.92
C GLY A 23 2.45 15.37 -2.29
N ASN A 24 2.19 15.23 -0.99
CA ASN A 24 2.41 14.01 -0.24
C ASN A 24 1.70 12.83 -0.91
N PHE A 25 2.39 11.69 -1.03
CA PHE A 25 1.84 10.46 -1.59
C PHE A 25 0.58 9.99 -0.81
N SER A 26 0.56 10.25 0.49
CA SER A 26 -0.60 10.00 1.37
C SER A 26 -1.83 10.87 1.02
N ASP A 27 -1.64 12.14 0.64
CA ASP A 27 -2.75 13.02 0.19
C ASP A 27 -3.34 12.59 -1.16
N ALA A 28 -2.54 11.99 -2.04
CA ALA A 28 -3.00 11.45 -3.32
C ALA A 28 -3.82 10.16 -3.12
N ILE A 29 -3.46 9.34 -2.13
CA ILE A 29 -4.19 8.13 -1.73
C ILE A 29 -5.52 8.51 -1.05
N ASN A 30 -5.49 9.43 -0.08
CA ASN A 30 -6.68 9.86 0.65
C ASN A 30 -7.72 10.55 -0.25
N LYS A 31 -7.27 11.36 -1.24
CA LYS A 31 -8.17 11.94 -2.25
C LYS A 31 -8.70 10.92 -3.27
N ALA A 32 -7.97 9.83 -3.52
CA ALA A 32 -8.51 8.72 -4.30
C ALA A 32 -9.63 8.02 -3.51
N GLN A 33 -9.45 7.82 -2.20
CA GLN A 33 -10.44 7.21 -1.30
C GLN A 33 -11.78 7.97 -1.23
N GLU A 34 -11.78 9.30 -1.16
CA GLU A 34 -13.03 10.10 -1.07
C GLU A 34 -13.93 9.98 -2.31
N CYS A 35 -13.36 9.72 -3.48
CA CYS A 35 -14.13 9.53 -4.72
C CYS A 35 -14.83 8.16 -4.82
N ILE A 36 -14.47 7.20 -3.96
CA ILE A 36 -14.80 5.77 -4.11
C ILE A 36 -16.00 5.35 -3.25
N ASN A 37 -16.37 6.17 -2.25
CA ASN A 37 -17.42 5.88 -1.28
C ASN A 37 -18.85 5.70 -1.83
N ASN A 38 -19.10 5.86 -3.13
CA ASN A 38 -20.45 5.74 -3.69
C ASN A 38 -20.78 4.45 -4.45
N LYS A 39 -19.89 3.45 -4.61
CA LYS A 39 -20.24 2.16 -5.24
C LYS A 39 -19.35 0.98 -4.77
N ILE A 40 -19.59 0.42 -3.58
CA ILE A 40 -18.78 -0.69 -3.04
C ILE A 40 -19.43 -2.06 -3.30
N SER A 41 -18.65 -3.02 -3.80
CA SER A 41 -18.97 -4.46 -3.93
C SER A 41 -17.89 -5.29 -3.22
N THR A 42 -18.29 -6.33 -2.50
CA THR A 42 -17.56 -7.05 -1.43
C THR A 42 -16.43 -8.02 -1.86
N ARG A 43 -15.51 -7.68 -2.78
CA ARG A 43 -14.54 -8.69 -3.31
C ARG A 43 -13.10 -8.21 -3.58
N ASP A 44 -12.68 -7.10 -3.00
CA ASP A 44 -11.34 -6.55 -3.20
C ASP A 44 -10.31 -7.17 -2.25
N SER A 45 -9.61 -8.28 -2.50
CA SER A 45 -8.64 -8.78 -1.49
C SER A 45 -7.37 -7.92 -1.28
N TYR A 46 -7.20 -6.82 -2.01
CA TYR A 46 -6.19 -5.78 -1.73
C TYR A 46 -6.77 -4.56 -0.98
N VAL A 47 -8.10 -4.41 -0.90
CA VAL A 47 -8.84 -3.32 -0.20
C VAL A 47 -9.88 -3.87 0.81
N ASN A 48 -10.07 -5.19 0.88
CA ASN A 48 -10.94 -5.94 1.80
C ASN A 48 -10.20 -6.09 3.12
N SER A 49 -9.92 -4.94 3.73
CA SER A 49 -10.36 -4.72 5.09
C SER A 49 -11.88 -4.46 5.04
N THR A 50 -12.69 -5.47 4.66
CA THR A 50 -14.16 -5.39 4.79
C THR A 50 -14.63 -5.52 6.23
N ASP A 51 -13.76 -5.31 7.23
CA ASP A 51 -14.15 -5.18 8.63
C ASP A 51 -13.58 -3.93 9.34
N TYR A 52 -13.13 -2.89 8.62
CA TYR A 52 -12.77 -1.61 9.27
C TYR A 52 -13.14 -0.32 8.51
N SER A 53 -14.17 -0.34 7.65
CA SER A 53 -14.86 0.92 7.29
C SER A 53 -15.96 1.25 8.30
N ASN A 54 -15.60 1.33 9.58
CA ASN A 54 -16.38 2.14 10.50
C ASN A 54 -16.06 3.62 10.18
N PHE A 55 -16.72 4.20 9.18
CA PHE A 55 -16.94 5.65 9.18
C PHE A 55 -17.92 5.97 10.32
N GLY A 56 -17.46 5.78 11.56
CA GLY A 56 -18.01 6.45 12.71
C GLY A 56 -17.42 7.85 12.76
N ILE A 57 -18.21 8.84 13.15
CA ILE A 57 -17.63 10.08 13.68
C ILE A 57 -16.92 9.67 14.96
N TYR A 58 -15.63 9.36 14.87
CA TYR A 58 -14.80 9.14 16.05
C TYR A 58 -14.51 10.50 16.64
N THR A 59 -15.24 10.86 17.70
CA THR A 59 -14.84 11.96 18.56
C THR A 59 -13.52 11.56 19.21
N GLN A 60 -12.47 12.35 19.01
CA GLN A 60 -11.20 12.21 19.71
C GLN A 60 -11.49 12.11 21.21
N ASN A 61 -11.24 10.94 21.78
CA ASN A 61 -11.43 10.72 23.20
C ASN A 61 -10.07 10.92 23.84
N SER A 62 -9.87 12.08 24.46
CA SER A 62 -8.67 12.33 25.24
C SER A 62 -8.72 11.45 26.49
N ILE A 63 -7.90 10.40 26.50
CA ILE A 63 -7.47 9.81 27.76
C ILE A 63 -6.60 10.88 28.42
N SER A 64 -6.75 11.12 29.73
CA SER A 64 -5.84 12.01 30.46
C SER A 64 -4.42 11.46 30.30
N GLN A 65 -3.65 12.10 29.42
CA GLN A 65 -2.26 11.76 29.16
C GLN A 65 -1.42 12.73 29.99
N ASP A 66 -0.65 12.21 30.95
CA ASP A 66 0.35 13.00 31.70
C ASP A 66 1.59 13.34 30.83
N ILE A 67 1.41 13.37 29.50
CA ILE A 67 2.45 13.62 28.50
C ILE A 67 1.97 14.74 27.60
N GLU A 68 2.81 15.76 27.45
CA GLU A 68 2.62 16.79 26.43
C GLU A 68 2.88 16.20 25.04
N LEU A 69 1.80 15.96 24.29
CA LEU A 69 1.84 15.72 22.85
C LEU A 69 1.44 17.00 22.09
N PRO A 70 1.97 17.24 20.89
CA PRO A 70 2.85 16.36 20.13
C PRO A 70 4.31 16.38 20.64
N ILE A 71 5.00 15.24 20.51
CA ILE A 71 6.46 15.19 20.62
C ILE A 71 7.03 15.37 19.22
N GLU A 72 7.89 16.35 19.02
CA GLU A 72 8.46 16.67 17.71
C GLU A 72 9.98 16.83 17.75
N THR A 73 10.66 16.21 16.81
CA THR A 73 12.09 16.33 16.55
C THR A 73 12.34 16.84 15.14
N GLU A 74 13.59 16.82 14.66
CA GLU A 74 13.87 17.18 13.25
C GLU A 74 13.21 16.20 12.28
N ARG A 75 13.29 14.88 12.56
CA ARG A 75 12.79 13.84 11.66
C ARG A 75 11.40 13.31 12.02
N TYR A 76 11.03 13.27 13.29
CA TYR A 76 9.80 12.61 13.72
C TYR A 76 8.81 13.57 14.36
N LYS A 77 7.53 13.23 14.25
CA LYS A 77 6.43 13.82 15.01
C LYS A 77 5.55 12.69 15.55
N ILE A 78 5.28 12.69 16.84
CA ILE A 78 4.38 11.74 17.50
C ILE A 78 3.18 12.53 18.03
N GLU A 79 1.98 12.16 17.58
CA GLU A 79 0.72 12.82 17.96
C GLU A 79 -0.22 11.84 18.64
N ASP A 80 -1.16 12.37 19.44
CA ASP A 80 -2.26 11.57 19.98
C ASP A 80 -3.22 11.19 18.85
N ALA A 81 -3.43 9.88 18.67
CA ALA A 81 -4.34 9.30 17.71
C ALA A 81 -5.41 8.44 18.40
N THR A 82 -5.74 8.74 19.65
CA THR A 82 -6.70 7.97 20.45
C THR A 82 -8.13 8.16 19.93
N TYR A 83 -8.58 7.24 19.08
CA TYR A 83 -9.96 7.17 18.59
C TYR A 83 -10.83 6.19 19.38
N VAL A 84 -10.22 5.18 20.01
CA VAL A 84 -10.91 4.12 20.76
C VAL A 84 -10.88 4.45 22.26
N ASN A 85 -12.04 4.42 22.90
CA ASN A 85 -12.12 4.60 24.35
C ASN A 85 -11.31 3.51 25.09
N GLY A 86 -10.31 3.95 25.85
CA GLY A 86 -9.58 3.09 26.81
C GLY A 86 -8.25 2.53 26.35
N VAL A 87 -7.82 2.75 25.09
CA VAL A 87 -6.48 2.36 24.62
C VAL A 87 -5.84 3.55 23.92
N ALA A 88 -4.73 4.04 24.46
CA ALA A 88 -3.99 5.12 23.83
C ALA A 88 -3.44 4.68 22.47
N ALA A 89 -3.38 5.59 21.53
CA ALA A 89 -2.80 5.34 20.22
C ALA A 89 -2.01 6.56 19.74
N TYR A 90 -1.03 6.32 18.88
CA TYR A 90 -0.10 7.30 18.41
C TYR A 90 -0.07 7.32 16.89
N GLU A 91 0.00 8.53 16.34
CA GLU A 91 0.38 8.75 14.95
C GLU A 91 1.85 9.16 14.92
N ILE A 92 2.70 8.40 14.23
CA ILE A 92 4.13 8.68 14.09
C ILE A 92 4.41 9.06 12.64
N VAL A 93 4.86 10.28 12.43
CA VAL A 93 5.21 10.79 11.10
C VAL A 93 6.73 10.87 10.98
N ASP A 94 7.30 10.14 10.02
CA ASP A 94 8.68 10.32 9.55
C ASP A 94 8.69 11.44 8.49
N LYS A 95 9.02 12.65 8.92
CA LYS A 95 9.04 13.87 8.09
C LYS A 95 10.03 13.78 6.93
N GLN A 96 11.07 12.95 7.04
CA GLN A 96 12.02 12.76 5.95
C GLN A 96 11.41 11.95 4.82
N THR A 97 10.73 10.85 5.15
CA THR A 97 10.15 9.94 4.15
C THR A 97 8.72 10.29 3.78
N GLY A 98 8.08 11.16 4.56
CA GLY A 98 6.66 11.50 4.45
C GLY A 98 5.73 10.37 4.87
N LYS A 99 6.25 9.35 5.55
CA LYS A 99 5.49 8.17 5.96
C LYS A 99 4.83 8.41 7.31
N ASP A 100 3.52 8.21 7.36
CA ASP A 100 2.69 8.21 8.55
C ASP A 100 2.44 6.77 9.04
N PHE A 101 2.23 6.61 10.34
CA PHE A 101 2.17 5.34 11.03
C PHE A 101 1.28 5.42 12.27
N TYR A 102 0.13 4.78 12.17
CA TYR A 102 -0.78 4.59 13.29
C TYR A 102 -0.44 3.31 14.08
N ILE A 103 -0.30 3.42 15.40
CA ILE A 103 -0.17 2.26 16.30
C ILE A 103 -0.87 2.49 17.63
N ARG A 104 -1.51 1.42 18.14
CA ARG A 104 -2.03 1.41 19.51
C ARG A 104 -0.92 1.10 20.51
N GLU A 105 -1.00 1.71 21.69
CA GLU A 105 -0.04 1.53 22.77
C GLU A 105 0.10 0.05 23.17
N ASP A 106 -0.99 -0.73 23.16
CA ASP A 106 -1.00 -2.16 23.47
C ASP A 106 -0.36 -3.06 22.39
N GLN A 107 -0.13 -2.51 21.19
CA GLN A 107 0.55 -3.17 20.09
C GLN A 107 2.00 -2.69 19.90
N LEU A 108 2.47 -1.71 20.69
CA LEU A 108 3.83 -1.20 20.59
C LEU A 108 4.85 -2.30 20.90
N ALA A 109 5.56 -2.71 19.85
CA ALA A 109 6.70 -3.61 19.93
C ALA A 109 7.70 -3.26 18.84
N ILE A 110 8.99 -3.35 19.17
CA ILE A 110 10.07 -3.25 18.20
C ILE A 110 10.22 -4.62 17.56
N GLN A 111 9.89 -4.73 16.27
CA GLN A 111 10.02 -5.98 15.52
C GLN A 111 11.34 -6.00 14.76
N ARG A 112 12.11 -7.08 14.91
CA ARG A 112 13.44 -7.23 14.31
C ARG A 112 13.48 -8.35 13.29
N ASP A 113 14.01 -8.06 12.11
CA ASP A 113 14.37 -9.07 11.12
C ASP A 113 15.73 -9.67 11.50
N GLU A 114 15.77 -10.96 11.84
CA GLU A 114 17.00 -11.61 12.32
C GLU A 114 18.11 -11.65 11.27
N LYS A 115 17.73 -11.72 9.98
CA LYS A 115 18.67 -11.90 8.86
C LYS A 115 19.40 -10.60 8.54
N THR A 116 18.69 -9.49 8.50
CA THR A 116 19.24 -8.17 8.14
C THR A 116 19.60 -7.33 9.35
N GLY A 117 19.04 -7.65 10.52
CA GLY A 117 19.17 -6.85 11.74
C GLY A 117 18.33 -5.57 11.73
N MET A 118 17.50 -5.35 10.70
CA MET A 118 16.63 -4.17 10.62
C MET A 118 15.50 -4.27 11.66
N GLU A 119 15.23 -3.15 12.31
CA GLU A 119 14.19 -3.01 13.33
C GLU A 119 13.05 -2.14 12.78
N PHE A 120 11.83 -2.41 13.21
CA PHE A 120 10.62 -1.77 12.72
C PHE A 120 9.61 -1.56 13.85
N LEU A 121 8.76 -0.54 13.70
CA LEU A 121 7.41 -0.59 14.25
C LEU A 121 6.47 -1.03 13.13
N ILE A 122 5.58 -1.99 13.43
CA ILE A 122 4.63 -2.52 12.46
C ILE A 122 3.29 -2.67 13.16
N ASN A 123 2.25 -2.07 12.57
CA ASN A 123 0.89 -2.33 12.96
C ASN A 123 0.44 -3.60 12.25
N MET A 124 0.30 -4.69 13.00
CA MET A 124 -0.02 -6.00 12.43
C MET A 124 -1.44 -6.08 11.82
N ASP A 125 -2.31 -5.11 12.10
CA ASP A 125 -3.62 -5.02 11.46
C ASP A 125 -3.48 -4.56 9.99
N GLN A 126 -2.45 -3.76 9.66
CA GLN A 126 -2.14 -3.31 8.29
C GLN A 126 -0.63 -3.17 8.05
N PRO A 127 0.12 -4.29 8.03
CA PRO A 127 1.59 -4.27 8.14
C PRO A 127 2.31 -3.62 6.96
N PHE A 128 1.68 -3.53 5.79
CA PHE A 128 2.30 -2.95 4.59
C PHE A 128 2.05 -1.45 4.43
N SER A 129 0.94 -0.96 4.98
CA SER A 129 0.56 0.45 4.99
C SER A 129 1.19 1.15 6.18
N TYR A 130 1.06 0.56 7.37
CA TYR A 130 1.53 1.12 8.63
C TYR A 130 2.73 0.34 9.15
N ASN A 131 3.90 0.78 8.72
CA ASN A 131 5.18 0.39 9.31
C ASN A 131 6.20 1.52 9.17
N VAL A 132 7.17 1.59 10.07
CA VAL A 132 8.30 2.51 9.96
C VAL A 132 9.58 1.81 10.39
N THR A 133 10.68 2.13 9.72
CA THR A 133 12.00 1.62 10.09
C THR A 133 12.43 2.30 11.39
N MET A 134 12.89 1.51 12.35
CA MET A 134 13.41 2.02 13.61
C MET A 134 14.76 2.68 13.38
N THR A 135 14.82 3.99 13.65
CA THR A 135 16.09 4.73 13.73
C THR A 135 16.47 4.94 15.19
N SER A 136 17.72 5.28 15.46
CA SER A 136 18.15 5.61 16.83
C SER A 136 17.35 6.78 17.41
N GLU A 137 16.98 7.76 16.59
CA GLU A 137 16.15 8.90 17.00
C GLU A 137 14.75 8.44 17.42
N LEU A 138 14.07 7.64 16.58
CA LEU A 138 12.75 7.11 16.92
C LEU A 138 12.81 6.19 18.15
N LYS A 139 13.85 5.36 18.28
CA LYS A 139 14.05 4.47 19.43
C LYS A 139 14.19 5.27 20.73
N ASN A 140 14.94 6.38 20.71
CA ASN A 140 15.07 7.27 21.86
C ASN A 140 13.73 7.93 22.22
N LEU A 141 12.97 8.41 21.22
CA LEU A 141 11.64 8.99 21.45
C LEU A 141 10.67 7.99 22.08
N LEU A 142 10.71 6.74 21.62
CA LEU A 142 9.90 5.67 22.19
C LEU A 142 10.33 5.32 23.60
N ASN A 143 11.63 5.31 23.91
CA ASN A 143 12.10 5.08 25.28
C ASN A 143 11.62 6.19 26.23
N ASP A 144 11.72 7.46 25.83
CA ASP A 144 11.20 8.59 26.61
C ASP A 144 9.68 8.48 26.82
N LEU A 145 8.95 8.05 25.80
CA LEU A 145 7.51 7.77 25.89
C LEU A 145 7.23 6.60 26.84
N SER A 146 8.03 5.53 26.74
CA SER A 146 7.95 4.32 27.58
C SER A 146 8.12 4.65 29.06
N ASP A 147 9.13 5.47 29.40
CA ASP A 147 9.42 5.88 30.77
C ASP A 147 8.29 6.73 31.36
N LYS A 148 7.78 7.71 30.58
CA LYS A 148 6.71 8.59 31.01
C LYS A 148 5.36 7.89 31.17
N ARG A 149 5.06 6.91 30.30
CA ARG A 149 3.81 6.13 30.32
C ARG A 149 3.91 4.85 31.16
N ASN A 150 5.10 4.50 31.61
CA ASN A 150 5.39 3.19 32.22
C ASN A 150 4.94 2.02 31.32
N ILE A 151 5.27 2.10 30.03
CA ILE A 151 5.06 1.04 29.04
C ILE A 151 6.27 0.11 29.04
N ASP A 152 6.06 -1.19 28.82
CA ASP A 152 7.11 -2.16 28.54
C ASP A 152 7.14 -2.44 27.03
N ILE A 153 7.98 -1.69 26.30
CA ILE A 153 8.15 -1.89 24.85
C ILE A 153 9.06 -3.10 24.63
N LYS A 154 8.49 -4.18 24.09
CA LYS A 154 9.22 -5.43 23.85
C LYS A 154 9.94 -5.41 22.52
N GLU A 155 11.12 -6.02 22.49
CA GLU A 155 11.79 -6.40 21.25
C GLU A 155 11.40 -7.85 20.89
N ILE A 156 10.84 -8.04 19.70
CA ILE A 156 10.35 -9.34 19.23
C ILE A 156 10.82 -9.62 17.79
N PRO A 157 10.89 -10.88 17.34
CA PRO A 157 11.11 -11.19 15.93
C PRO A 157 9.96 -10.64 15.06
N LEU A 158 10.25 -10.39 13.77
CA LEU A 158 9.20 -10.09 12.79
C LEU A 158 8.05 -11.11 12.85
N GLN A 159 6.83 -10.60 13.00
CA GLN A 159 5.62 -11.41 13.12
C GLN A 159 4.95 -11.66 11.75
N GLY A 160 3.93 -12.52 11.72
CA GLY A 160 3.08 -12.71 10.53
C GLY A 160 3.77 -13.31 9.31
N GLY A 161 4.95 -13.93 9.47
CA GLY A 161 5.73 -14.45 8.35
C GLY A 161 6.37 -13.36 7.49
N LEU A 162 6.42 -12.12 8.00
CA LEU A 162 7.09 -11.00 7.37
C LEU A 162 8.59 -11.25 7.28
N VAL A 163 9.17 -10.83 6.17
CA VAL A 163 10.61 -10.92 5.91
C VAL A 163 11.09 -9.68 5.17
N VAL A 164 12.34 -9.30 5.43
CA VAL A 164 13.03 -8.28 4.64
C VAL A 164 13.74 -8.93 3.46
N ASN A 165 13.40 -8.46 2.27
CA ASN A 165 14.03 -8.84 1.01
C ASN A 165 14.74 -7.62 0.39
N ARG A 166 15.58 -7.89 -0.60
CA ARG A 166 16.30 -6.87 -1.36
C ARG A 166 16.14 -7.13 -2.84
N ASP A 167 15.69 -6.12 -3.58
CA ASP A 167 15.65 -6.19 -5.04
C ASP A 167 17.07 -5.98 -5.59
N PRO A 168 17.65 -6.96 -6.32
CA PRO A 168 19.00 -6.82 -6.86
C PRO A 168 19.10 -5.73 -7.93
N LYS A 169 18.00 -5.36 -8.61
CA LYS A 169 18.01 -4.39 -9.70
C LYS A 169 18.08 -2.96 -9.19
N THR A 170 17.21 -2.59 -8.25
CA THR A 170 17.17 -1.24 -7.67
C THR A 170 18.06 -1.10 -6.44
N GLY A 171 18.38 -2.22 -5.78
CA GLY A 171 19.10 -2.25 -4.50
C GLY A 171 18.22 -1.92 -3.28
N LEU A 172 16.93 -1.64 -3.48
CA LEU A 172 15.97 -1.30 -2.43
C LEU A 172 15.61 -2.53 -1.58
N ASN A 173 15.46 -2.31 -0.28
CA ASN A 173 14.89 -3.30 0.61
C ASN A 173 13.35 -3.19 0.59
N TYR A 174 12.67 -4.31 0.79
CA TYR A 174 11.21 -4.34 0.93
C TYR A 174 10.77 -5.41 1.93
N LEU A 175 9.67 -5.13 2.60
CA LEU A 175 8.97 -6.05 3.48
C LEU A 175 7.91 -6.80 2.68
N SER A 176 7.82 -8.12 2.84
CA SER A 176 6.77 -8.95 2.24
C SER A 176 6.49 -10.19 3.09
N ILE A 177 5.45 -10.96 2.72
CA ILE A 177 5.18 -12.28 3.32
C ILE A 177 5.99 -13.34 2.61
N LYS A 178 6.75 -14.13 3.37
CA LYS A 178 7.60 -15.19 2.81
C LYS A 178 6.75 -16.22 2.06
N GLY A 179 7.01 -16.38 0.75
CA GLY A 179 6.31 -17.35 -0.10
C GLY A 179 4.90 -16.93 -0.51
N ASN A 180 4.50 -15.69 -0.20
CA ASN A 180 3.28 -15.08 -0.69
C ASN A 180 3.47 -13.57 -0.88
N GLU A 181 4.49 -13.19 -1.63
CA GLU A 181 4.92 -11.80 -1.77
C GLU A 181 3.84 -10.92 -2.44
N ALA A 182 2.90 -11.52 -3.17
CA ALA A 182 1.76 -10.81 -3.73
C ALA A 182 0.64 -10.52 -2.70
N GLN A 183 0.71 -10.97 -1.45
CA GLN A 183 -0.26 -10.56 -0.42
C GLN A 183 0.00 -9.16 0.12
N GLY A 184 1.22 -8.64 -0.07
CA GLY A 184 1.55 -7.30 0.35
C GLY A 184 3.04 -7.04 0.33
N VAL A 185 3.38 -5.80 -0.03
CA VAL A 185 4.74 -5.33 -0.19
C VAL A 185 4.82 -3.92 0.36
N SER A 186 5.85 -3.63 1.16
CA SER A 186 6.18 -2.28 1.58
C SER A 186 7.65 -2.02 1.26
N VAL A 187 7.95 -1.06 0.39
CA VAL A 187 9.34 -0.68 0.14
C VAL A 187 9.87 0.06 1.37
N ILE A 188 11.05 -0.34 1.81
CA ILE A 188 11.70 0.24 2.98
C ILE A 188 12.53 1.44 2.51
N ILE A 189 11.99 2.63 2.75
CA ILE A 189 12.63 3.90 2.44
C ILE A 189 13.41 4.37 3.66
N THR A 190 14.71 4.57 3.49
CA THR A 190 15.60 5.04 4.58
C THR A 190 16.30 6.35 4.27
N SER A 191 16.20 6.82 3.02
CA SER A 191 16.87 8.02 2.52
C SER A 191 16.16 8.62 1.32
N ASP A 192 16.48 9.88 1.01
CA ASP A 192 15.99 10.59 -0.18
C ASP A 192 16.40 9.89 -1.47
N LYS A 193 17.55 9.20 -1.47
CA LYS A 193 18.01 8.39 -2.60
C LYS A 193 17.07 7.22 -2.87
N ASP A 194 16.55 6.56 -1.83
CA ASP A 194 15.60 5.47 -1.99
C ASP A 194 14.29 5.98 -2.61
N ILE A 195 13.84 7.17 -2.18
CA ILE A 195 12.68 7.87 -2.77
C ILE A 195 12.93 8.18 -4.25
N GLU A 196 14.10 8.72 -4.59
CA GLU A 196 14.46 9.02 -5.97
C GLU A 196 14.49 7.76 -6.84
N THR A 197 15.06 6.66 -6.33
CA THR A 197 15.10 5.37 -7.04
C THR A 197 13.71 4.81 -7.29
N LEU A 198 12.84 4.77 -6.27
CA LEU A 198 11.45 4.34 -6.42
C LEU A 198 10.70 5.24 -7.42
N ASN A 199 10.90 6.55 -7.33
CA ASN A 199 10.23 7.50 -8.20
C ASN A 199 10.62 7.36 -9.66
N LYS A 200 11.91 7.17 -9.96
CA LYS A 200 12.39 6.90 -11.32
C LYS A 200 11.79 5.62 -11.89
N LEU A 201 11.69 4.56 -11.08
CA LEU A 201 11.07 3.32 -11.54
C LEU A 201 9.59 3.52 -11.88
N ALA A 202 8.86 4.26 -11.05
CA ALA A 202 7.47 4.62 -11.35
C ALA A 202 7.35 5.52 -12.60
N ASP A 203 8.27 6.47 -12.83
CA ASP A 203 8.28 7.30 -14.04
C ASP A 203 8.38 6.44 -15.32
N GLU A 204 9.15 5.35 -15.28
CA GLU A 204 9.25 4.42 -16.42
C GLU A 204 7.93 3.74 -16.78
N PHE A 205 7.03 3.55 -15.81
CA PHE A 205 5.68 3.02 -16.05
C PHE A 205 4.70 4.11 -16.47
N GLN A 206 4.87 5.35 -16.02
CA GLN A 206 3.94 6.44 -16.36
C GLN A 206 3.89 6.80 -17.85
N LYS A 207 4.89 6.38 -18.63
CA LYS A 207 4.91 6.59 -20.09
C LYS A 207 3.84 5.78 -20.84
N TYR A 208 3.26 4.75 -20.22
CA TYR A 208 2.25 3.90 -20.85
C TYR A 208 0.83 4.40 -20.52
N PRO A 209 -0.10 4.42 -21.49
CA PRO A 209 -1.50 4.79 -21.25
C PRO A 209 -2.14 4.09 -20.04
N VAL A 210 -1.90 2.78 -19.91
CA VAL A 210 -2.43 1.91 -18.83
C VAL A 210 -1.91 2.22 -17.43
N SER A 211 -0.86 3.02 -17.31
CA SER A 211 -0.24 3.43 -16.05
C SER A 211 0.09 4.92 -16.00
N SER A 212 -0.59 5.75 -16.80
CA SER A 212 -0.38 7.20 -16.83
C SER A 212 -0.57 7.87 -15.46
N GLN A 213 -1.45 7.32 -14.62
CA GLN A 213 -1.64 7.76 -13.23
C GLN A 213 -0.47 7.34 -12.33
N ARG A 214 -0.02 8.28 -11.48
CA ARG A 214 1.14 8.06 -10.59
C ARG A 214 0.95 6.91 -9.62
N SER A 215 -0.24 6.75 -9.06
CA SER A 215 -0.59 5.66 -8.16
C SER A 215 -0.46 4.29 -8.84
N THR A 216 -1.02 4.15 -10.05
CA THR A 216 -0.95 2.91 -10.84
C THR A 216 0.49 2.57 -11.24
N ALA A 217 1.25 3.56 -11.72
CA ALA A 217 2.66 3.35 -12.01
C ALA A 217 3.49 2.99 -10.77
N GLY A 218 3.18 3.62 -9.62
CA GLY A 218 3.77 3.27 -8.34
C GLY A 218 3.50 1.82 -7.96
N LEU A 219 2.27 1.33 -8.15
CA LEU A 219 1.92 -0.06 -7.90
C LEU A 219 2.73 -1.03 -8.79
N TYR A 220 2.87 -0.75 -10.08
CA TYR A 220 3.69 -1.59 -10.96
C TYR A 220 5.18 -1.56 -10.60
N ALA A 221 5.69 -0.42 -10.14
CA ALA A 221 7.04 -0.34 -9.59
C ALA A 221 7.20 -1.24 -8.34
N LEU A 222 6.23 -1.24 -7.42
CA LEU A 222 6.23 -2.12 -6.24
C LEU A 222 6.18 -3.61 -6.61
N LEU A 223 5.34 -3.95 -7.60
CA LEU A 223 5.27 -5.31 -8.12
C LEU A 223 6.57 -5.72 -8.81
N GLU A 224 7.23 -4.83 -9.54
CA GLU A 224 8.55 -5.12 -10.14
C GLU A 224 9.64 -5.30 -9.07
N ILE A 225 9.69 -4.45 -8.05
CA ILE A 225 10.66 -4.54 -6.93
C ILE A 225 10.48 -5.85 -6.16
N SER A 226 9.24 -6.25 -5.88
CA SER A 226 8.94 -7.55 -5.26
C SER A 226 9.08 -8.74 -6.22
N GLY A 227 9.38 -8.44 -7.49
CA GLY A 227 9.48 -9.34 -8.63
C GLY A 227 8.17 -10.00 -9.04
N ASN A 228 7.04 -9.58 -8.50
CA ASN A 228 5.70 -10.04 -8.90
C ASN A 228 5.24 -9.49 -10.26
N LEU A 229 6.02 -8.62 -10.90
CA LEU A 229 5.78 -8.15 -12.27
C LEU A 229 6.98 -8.44 -13.15
N LYS A 230 6.70 -8.90 -14.36
CA LYS A 230 7.64 -9.04 -15.45
C LYS A 230 7.21 -8.12 -16.60
N ARG A 231 8.16 -7.32 -17.07
CA ARG A 231 7.98 -6.54 -18.29
C ARG A 231 8.13 -7.48 -19.48
N GLU A 232 7.15 -7.45 -20.36
CA GLU A 232 7.11 -8.20 -21.61
C GLU A 232 7.35 -7.26 -22.80
N LYS A 233 7.45 -7.82 -24.01
CA LYS A 233 7.70 -7.05 -25.23
C LYS A 233 6.63 -5.98 -25.47
N ASP A 234 5.36 -6.40 -25.38
CA ASP A 234 4.20 -5.58 -25.76
C ASP A 234 3.28 -5.24 -24.56
N GLY A 235 3.71 -5.57 -23.34
CA GLY A 235 2.94 -5.33 -22.11
C GLY A 235 3.71 -5.75 -20.86
N PHE A 236 2.99 -6.06 -19.80
CA PHE A 236 3.56 -6.65 -18.59
C PHE A 236 2.64 -7.73 -18.03
N THR A 237 3.25 -8.76 -17.46
CA THR A 237 2.56 -9.83 -16.75
C THR A 237 2.88 -9.72 -15.27
N PHE A 238 1.87 -9.79 -14.41
CA PHE A 238 2.07 -9.75 -12.96
C PHE A 238 1.20 -10.74 -12.20
N LEU A 239 1.60 -11.01 -10.96
CA LEU A 239 0.94 -11.92 -10.05
C LEU A 239 0.14 -11.17 -9.00
N THR A 240 -1.03 -11.71 -8.69
CA THR A 240 -1.77 -11.47 -7.45
C THR A 240 -1.75 -12.76 -6.63
N PRO A 241 -2.21 -12.76 -5.36
CA PRO A 241 -2.23 -13.98 -4.55
C PRO A 241 -2.98 -15.14 -5.20
N ASN A 242 -4.02 -14.83 -5.98
CA ASN A 242 -4.92 -15.80 -6.60
C ASN A 242 -5.01 -15.63 -8.11
N GLY A 243 -4.03 -14.98 -8.74
CA GLY A 243 -4.16 -14.70 -10.17
C GLY A 243 -2.90 -14.29 -10.88
N VAL A 244 -3.00 -14.33 -12.21
CA VAL A 244 -1.99 -13.86 -13.14
C VAL A 244 -2.67 -12.95 -14.15
N THR A 245 -2.13 -11.76 -14.36
CA THR A 245 -2.73 -10.79 -15.27
C THR A 245 -1.70 -10.33 -16.28
N TYR A 246 -2.09 -10.27 -17.55
CA TYR A 246 -1.32 -9.59 -18.59
C TYR A 246 -2.05 -8.33 -19.04
N ILE A 247 -1.32 -7.24 -19.10
CA ILE A 247 -1.81 -5.93 -19.56
C ILE A 247 -0.92 -5.45 -20.71
N PRO A 248 -1.48 -5.14 -21.89
CA PRO A 248 -0.72 -4.58 -23.00
C PRO A 248 -0.40 -3.11 -22.73
N TYR A 249 0.77 -2.64 -23.19
CA TYR A 249 1.21 -1.27 -22.95
C TYR A 249 0.29 -0.23 -23.60
N ASP A 250 -0.28 -0.56 -24.76
CA ASP A 250 -1.15 0.33 -25.54
C ASP A 250 -2.56 0.48 -24.96
N GLY A 251 -2.93 -0.34 -23.97
CA GLY A 251 -4.27 -0.35 -23.37
C GLY A 251 -5.34 -1.01 -24.23
N ASP A 252 -4.96 -1.74 -25.29
CA ASP A 252 -5.90 -2.50 -26.10
C ASP A 252 -6.49 -3.66 -25.31
N SER A 253 -7.70 -3.45 -24.79
CA SER A 253 -8.28 -4.41 -23.88
C SER A 253 -8.49 -5.81 -24.47
N SER A 254 -8.64 -5.92 -25.79
CA SER A 254 -8.83 -7.21 -26.48
C SER A 254 -7.62 -8.14 -26.36
N LYS A 255 -6.43 -7.59 -26.08
CA LYS A 255 -5.18 -8.36 -25.92
C LYS A 255 -4.92 -8.77 -24.47
N ALA A 256 -5.59 -8.15 -23.51
CA ALA A 256 -5.39 -8.46 -22.11
C ALA A 256 -6.12 -9.73 -21.70
N TRP A 257 -5.59 -10.36 -20.67
CA TRP A 257 -6.19 -11.55 -20.09
C TRP A 257 -5.84 -11.65 -18.60
N GLU A 258 -6.66 -12.39 -17.89
CA GLU A 258 -6.49 -12.73 -16.49
C GLU A 258 -6.70 -14.23 -16.29
N ILE A 259 -5.92 -14.81 -15.40
CA ILE A 259 -6.03 -16.17 -14.93
C ILE A 259 -6.39 -16.12 -13.46
N ASP A 260 -7.56 -16.67 -13.11
CA ASP A 260 -7.91 -16.99 -11.73
C ASP A 260 -7.30 -18.36 -11.39
N MET A 261 -6.49 -18.39 -10.34
CA MET A 261 -5.81 -19.58 -9.83
C MET A 261 -5.98 -19.68 -8.32
N SER A 262 -5.97 -20.89 -7.78
CA SER A 262 -5.91 -21.06 -6.33
C SER A 262 -4.61 -20.46 -5.77
N GLY A 263 -4.65 -19.85 -4.58
CA GLY A 263 -3.46 -19.39 -3.89
C GLY A 263 -2.40 -20.48 -3.66
N SER A 264 -2.77 -21.76 -3.65
CA SER A 264 -1.80 -22.87 -3.61
C SER A 264 -0.91 -22.93 -4.86
N CYS A 265 -1.34 -22.34 -5.97
CA CYS A 265 -0.59 -22.26 -7.21
C CYS A 265 0.43 -21.11 -7.21
N TYR A 266 0.38 -20.18 -6.24
CA TYR A 266 1.22 -18.98 -6.22
C TYR A 266 2.71 -19.30 -6.32
N ALA A 267 3.21 -20.25 -5.53
CA ALA A 267 4.63 -20.63 -5.57
C ALA A 267 5.08 -21.17 -6.94
N THR A 268 4.21 -21.91 -7.63
CA THR A 268 4.47 -22.39 -8.99
C THR A 268 4.42 -21.24 -9.99
N ALA A 269 3.42 -20.37 -9.88
CA ALA A 269 3.28 -19.20 -10.73
C ALA A 269 4.47 -18.23 -10.58
N ARG A 270 4.96 -18.03 -9.35
CA ARG A 270 6.13 -17.23 -9.02
C ARG A 270 7.39 -17.75 -9.71
N LYS A 271 7.61 -19.07 -9.67
CA LYS A 271 8.72 -19.73 -10.39
C LYS A 271 8.57 -19.58 -11.91
N CYS A 272 7.35 -19.70 -12.42
CA CYS A 272 7.07 -19.52 -13.84
C CYS A 272 7.38 -18.11 -14.32
N LEU A 273 6.99 -17.09 -13.55
CA LEU A 273 7.28 -15.68 -13.83
C LEU A 273 8.78 -15.37 -13.81
N ALA A 274 9.50 -15.92 -12.83
CA ALA A 274 10.93 -15.68 -12.65
C ALA A 274 11.82 -16.38 -13.69
N ALA A 275 11.30 -17.38 -14.41
CA ALA A 275 12.04 -18.08 -15.45
C ALA A 275 12.09 -17.29 -16.77
N GLU A 276 12.97 -17.71 -17.68
CA GLU A 276 13.08 -17.19 -19.05
C GLU A 276 11.93 -17.68 -19.96
N ASN A 277 10.69 -17.52 -19.49
CA ASN A 277 9.47 -17.84 -20.24
C ASN A 277 8.87 -16.57 -20.85
N ASP A 278 8.20 -16.70 -22.00
CA ASP A 278 7.24 -15.70 -22.48
C ASP A 278 5.98 -15.77 -21.61
N CYS A 279 5.84 -14.85 -20.66
CA CYS A 279 4.71 -14.83 -19.74
C CYS A 279 3.52 -14.01 -20.28
N ALA A 280 3.64 -13.40 -21.48
CA ALA A 280 2.52 -12.82 -22.21
C ALA A 280 1.73 -13.90 -22.96
N ASP A 281 2.37 -15.02 -23.34
CA ASP A 281 1.68 -16.17 -23.90
C ASP A 281 0.95 -16.96 -22.80
N ILE A 282 -0.39 -16.99 -22.90
CA ILE A 282 -1.25 -17.73 -21.98
C ILE A 282 -0.97 -19.25 -22.00
N SER A 283 -0.41 -19.78 -23.09
CA SER A 283 -0.01 -21.18 -23.20
C SER A 283 1.07 -21.56 -22.19
N THR A 284 1.94 -20.60 -21.81
CA THR A 284 2.94 -20.77 -20.76
C THR A 284 2.28 -21.13 -19.43
N TRP A 285 1.19 -20.44 -19.08
CA TRP A 285 0.51 -20.61 -17.80
C TRP A 285 -0.35 -21.87 -17.76
N THR A 286 -1.10 -22.16 -18.82
CA THR A 286 -1.93 -23.39 -18.92
C THR A 286 -1.11 -24.68 -18.86
N LYS A 287 0.16 -24.66 -19.26
CA LYS A 287 1.08 -25.81 -19.12
C LYS A 287 1.54 -26.02 -17.68
N ASN A 288 1.71 -24.93 -16.92
CA ASN A 288 2.31 -24.94 -15.59
C ASN A 288 1.27 -24.97 -14.45
N LEU A 289 0.08 -24.45 -14.68
CA LEU A 289 -0.98 -24.31 -13.69
C LEU A 289 -2.15 -25.25 -14.01
N LYS A 290 -2.78 -25.79 -12.96
CA LYS A 290 -3.95 -26.68 -13.05
C LYS A 290 -5.15 -26.04 -12.37
N GLY A 291 -6.35 -26.36 -12.85
CA GLY A 291 -7.61 -25.89 -12.24
C GLY A 291 -7.84 -24.39 -12.38
N ILE A 292 -7.21 -23.76 -13.38
CA ILE A 292 -7.31 -22.32 -13.63
C ILE A 292 -8.57 -21.95 -14.42
N LYS A 293 -9.01 -20.71 -14.27
CA LYS A 293 -10.02 -20.09 -15.15
C LYS A 293 -9.40 -18.90 -15.87
N ILE A 294 -9.75 -18.71 -17.13
CA ILE A 294 -9.20 -17.68 -17.99
C ILE A 294 -10.29 -16.70 -18.37
N TYR A 295 -9.98 -15.41 -18.28
CA TYR A 295 -10.83 -14.31 -18.69
C TYR A 295 -10.08 -13.45 -19.72
N TYR A 296 -10.76 -13.10 -20.81
CA TYR A 296 -10.23 -12.23 -21.87
C TYR A 296 -10.92 -10.87 -21.81
N GLY A 297 -10.22 -9.80 -22.18
CA GLY A 297 -10.72 -8.42 -22.07
C GLY A 297 -12.07 -8.14 -22.74
N ASP A 298 -12.39 -8.81 -23.85
CA ASP A 298 -13.64 -8.60 -24.60
C ASP A 298 -14.90 -9.12 -23.87
N ASN A 299 -14.74 -9.97 -22.84
CA ASN A 299 -15.85 -10.57 -22.09
C ASN A 299 -16.28 -9.77 -20.85
N TYR A 300 -15.64 -8.64 -20.57
CA TYR A 300 -15.94 -7.81 -19.41
C TYR A 300 -17.31 -7.09 -19.48
N GLY A 301 -18.03 -7.17 -20.60
CA GLY A 301 -19.27 -6.43 -20.84
C GLY A 301 -20.56 -7.23 -21.11
N THR A 302 -20.52 -8.55 -21.34
CA THR A 302 -21.68 -9.25 -21.96
C THR A 302 -22.22 -10.49 -21.24
N THR A 303 -21.64 -10.92 -20.12
CA THR A 303 -22.26 -11.98 -19.30
C THR A 303 -22.42 -11.54 -17.83
N GLN A 304 -23.68 -11.48 -17.41
CA GLN A 304 -24.13 -11.08 -16.09
C GLN A 304 -23.58 -11.97 -14.97
N LYS A 305 -23.36 -11.34 -13.80
CA LYS A 305 -23.22 -11.94 -12.46
C LYS A 305 -22.07 -12.94 -12.31
N ASN A 306 -20.82 -12.50 -12.44
CA ASN A 306 -19.68 -12.99 -11.64
C ASN A 306 -18.47 -12.06 -11.85
N ASN A 307 -18.28 -11.14 -10.90
CA ASN A 307 -16.99 -10.61 -10.42
C ASN A 307 -15.83 -10.46 -11.43
N ALA A 308 -15.99 -9.55 -12.40
CA ALA A 308 -14.93 -9.17 -13.32
C ALA A 308 -14.69 -7.65 -13.23
N TYR A 309 -13.45 -7.27 -12.93
CA TYR A 309 -12.85 -5.92 -12.92
C TYR A 309 -13.35 -4.99 -14.04
N LYS A 310 -13.86 -3.80 -13.73
CA LYS A 310 -14.32 -2.88 -14.79
C LYS A 310 -13.14 -2.13 -15.41
N VAL A 311 -13.05 -2.11 -16.73
CA VAL A 311 -12.23 -1.17 -17.51
C VAL A 311 -13.07 0.12 -17.66
N ASP A 312 -12.50 1.32 -17.44
CA ASP A 312 -13.23 2.56 -17.77
C ASP A 312 -13.21 2.89 -19.26
N ASP A 313 -13.97 3.93 -19.60
CA ASP A 313 -14.07 4.53 -20.92
C ASP A 313 -12.72 5.07 -21.47
N LEU A 314 -11.62 4.95 -20.71
CA LEU A 314 -10.26 5.32 -21.09
C LEU A 314 -9.32 4.12 -21.25
N GLY A 315 -9.82 2.88 -21.17
CA GLY A 315 -9.01 1.66 -21.36
C GLY A 315 -8.12 1.32 -20.15
N ARG A 316 -8.40 1.89 -18.97
CA ARG A 316 -7.62 1.64 -17.75
C ARG A 316 -8.17 0.41 -17.03
N TYR A 317 -7.30 -0.56 -16.75
CA TYR A 317 -7.61 -1.67 -15.86
C TYR A 317 -7.74 -1.14 -14.43
N TYR A 318 -8.97 -1.08 -13.91
CA TYR A 318 -9.16 -0.89 -12.47
C TYR A 318 -8.82 -2.21 -11.80
N MET A 319 -7.63 -2.32 -11.23
CA MET A 319 -7.62 -2.91 -9.89
C MET A 319 -8.15 -1.82 -8.99
N PHE A 320 -9.38 -2.02 -8.53
CA PHE A 320 -10.16 -1.06 -7.76
C PHE A 320 -9.28 -0.38 -6.69
N ALA A 321 -9.26 0.95 -6.75
CA ALA A 321 -8.86 1.79 -5.63
C ALA A 321 -9.93 1.72 -4.54
#